data_AF-A0A7H4LJ36-F1
#
_entry.id   AF-A0A7H4LJ36-F1
#
_cell.length_a   1.000
_cell.length_b   1.000
_cell.length_c   1.000
_cell.angle_alpha   90.00
_cell.angle_beta   90.00
_cell.angle_gamma   90.00
#
_symmetry.space_group_name_H-M   'P 1'
#
loop_
_entity.id
_entity.type
_entity.pdbx_description
1 polymer ?
#
loop_
_entity_poly.entity_id
_entity_poly.type
_entity_poly.pdbx_seq_one_letter_code
_entity_poly.pdbx_strand_id
1 'polypeptide(L)'
;MISTSLTLKLRIVKVLALESIGPDLEQVVSFLRCFPFLEKLYIEIRLGPVVDNVIQYNNHAECLDLHLSEITLNSYRGTLPEIIFARFFVLRARVLKEMRFALHLFRKNEWSVDQRRRLQQNGVGSKNAEFHFGTSDDRVIGSHRVNPIHDFSVANPFAKIVRFRSQT
;
A
#
# COMPACT_ATOMS: atom_id res chain seq x y z
N MET A 1 -13.15 -22.34 12.00
CA MET A 1 -13.84 -22.39 10.69
C MET A 1 -14.46 -21.03 10.42
N ILE A 2 -14.05 -20.36 9.35
CA ILE A 2 -14.70 -19.13 8.87
C ILE A 2 -16.01 -19.56 8.21
N SER A 3 -17.15 -18.98 8.60
CA SER A 3 -18.46 -19.30 8.00
C SER A 3 -18.42 -19.06 6.48
N THR A 4 -19.05 -19.92 5.69
CA THR A 4 -19.12 -19.81 4.21
C THR A 4 -19.64 -18.45 3.75
N SER A 5 -20.55 -17.85 4.52
CA SER A 5 -21.06 -16.48 4.28
C SER A 5 -19.96 -15.42 4.45
N LEU A 6 -19.10 -15.56 5.47
CA LEU A 6 -17.99 -14.63 5.71
C LEU A 6 -16.91 -14.77 4.63
N THR A 7 -16.61 -15.99 4.19
CA THR A 7 -15.68 -16.24 3.08
C THR A 7 -16.13 -15.55 1.79
N LEU A 8 -17.42 -15.61 1.46
CA LEU A 8 -17.99 -14.90 0.30
C LEU A 8 -17.89 -13.38 0.46
N LYS A 9 -18.19 -12.86 1.66
CA LYS A 9 -18.10 -11.41 1.97
C LYS A 9 -16.67 -10.87 1.91
N LEU A 10 -15.67 -11.69 2.20
CA LEU A 10 -14.27 -11.26 2.08
C LEU A 10 -13.78 -11.27 0.62
N ARG A 11 -14.35 -12.14 -0.23
CA ARG A 11 -14.04 -12.20 -1.66
C ARG A 11 -14.55 -11.00 -2.47
N ILE A 12 -15.57 -10.30 -1.99
CA ILE A 12 -16.08 -9.09 -2.66
C ILE A 12 -15.25 -7.84 -2.37
N VAL A 13 -14.35 -7.89 -1.38
CA VAL A 13 -13.51 -6.74 -1.01
C VAL A 13 -12.40 -6.57 -2.03
N LYS A 14 -12.55 -5.52 -2.85
CA LYS A 14 -11.56 -5.13 -3.87
C LYS A 14 -10.67 -3.97 -3.44
N VAL A 15 -11.13 -3.19 -2.46
CA VAL A 15 -10.43 -2.00 -1.94
C VAL A 15 -10.34 -2.12 -0.44
N LEU A 16 -9.13 -2.01 0.11
CA LEU A 16 -8.85 -2.11 1.54
C LEU A 16 -7.98 -0.94 1.96
N ALA A 17 -8.35 -0.30 3.06
CA ALA A 17 -7.50 0.60 3.80
C ALA A 17 -7.21 0.00 5.18
N LEU A 18 -5.94 0.03 5.59
CA LEU A 18 -5.51 -0.41 6.90
C LEU A 18 -4.50 0.57 7.50
N GLU A 19 -4.42 0.56 8.83
CA GLU A 19 -3.39 1.26 9.58
C GLU A 19 -2.35 0.23 10.02
N SER A 20 -1.07 0.57 9.89
CA SER A 20 0.04 -0.25 10.38
C SER A 20 0.93 0.57 11.30
N ILE A 21 1.33 -0.02 12.43
CA ILE A 21 2.27 0.58 13.38
C ILE A 21 3.68 0.25 12.92
N GLY A 22 4.39 1.26 12.40
CA GLY A 22 5.61 1.02 11.64
C GLY A 22 5.34 0.27 10.33
N PRO A 23 6.38 -0.05 9.56
CA PRO A 23 6.24 -0.83 8.34
C PRO A 23 6.20 -2.34 8.67
N ASP A 24 5.12 -2.86 9.27
CA ASP A 24 5.02 -4.27 9.68
C ASP A 24 4.50 -5.17 8.55
N LEU A 25 5.40 -5.91 7.89
CA LEU A 25 5.01 -6.81 6.79
C LEU A 25 4.15 -7.99 7.24
N GLU A 26 4.43 -8.57 8.41
CA GLU A 26 3.73 -9.77 8.88
C GLU A 26 2.26 -9.45 9.12
N GLN A 27 2.01 -8.34 9.83
CA GLN A 27 0.65 -7.86 10.09
C GLN A 27 -0.09 -7.58 8.78
N VAL A 28 0.51 -6.84 7.86
CA VAL A 28 -0.15 -6.48 6.59
C VAL A 28 -0.43 -7.71 5.74
N VAL A 29 0.53 -8.63 5.59
CA VAL A 29 0.33 -9.88 4.83
C VAL A 29 -0.74 -10.75 5.45
N SER A 30 -0.83 -10.81 6.79
CA SER A 30 -1.91 -11.52 7.49
C SER A 30 -3.29 -11.01 7.07
N PHE A 31 -3.48 -9.69 6.97
CA PHE A 31 -4.71 -9.12 6.43
C PHE A 31 -4.95 -9.50 4.97
N LEU A 32 -3.93 -9.44 4.12
CA LEU A 32 -4.06 -9.76 2.69
C LEU A 32 -4.53 -11.20 2.44
N ARG A 33 -4.16 -12.15 3.31
CA ARG A 33 -4.64 -13.54 3.23
C ARG A 33 -6.16 -13.65 3.39
N CYS A 34 -6.81 -12.69 4.04
CA CYS A 34 -8.26 -12.67 4.19
C CYS A 34 -8.98 -12.18 2.93
N PHE A 35 -8.31 -11.43 2.04
CA PHE A 35 -8.94 -10.74 0.90
C PHE A 35 -8.34 -11.20 -0.43
N PRO A 36 -8.76 -12.37 -0.95
CA PRO A 36 -8.11 -12.99 -2.10
C PRO A 36 -8.25 -12.18 -3.41
N PHE A 37 -9.27 -11.34 -3.56
CA PHE A 37 -9.52 -10.53 -4.76
C PHE A 37 -9.20 -9.04 -4.56
N LEU A 38 -8.33 -8.71 -3.61
CA LEU A 38 -7.97 -7.32 -3.35
C LEU A 38 -7.23 -6.72 -4.55
N GLU A 39 -7.77 -5.64 -5.10
CA GLU A 39 -7.21 -4.92 -6.25
C GLU A 39 -6.43 -3.66 -5.83
N LYS A 40 -6.89 -2.97 -4.78
CA LYS A 40 -6.33 -1.71 -4.29
C LYS A 40 -6.08 -1.74 -2.78
N LEU A 41 -4.87 -1.37 -2.38
CA LEU A 41 -4.46 -1.36 -0.97
C LEU A 41 -3.97 0.03 -0.56
N TYR A 42 -4.56 0.56 0.52
CA TYR A 42 -4.11 1.78 1.19
C TYR A 42 -3.55 1.43 2.56
N ILE A 43 -2.33 1.90 2.85
CA ILE A 43 -1.65 1.66 4.13
C ILE A 43 -1.31 3.01 4.74
N GLU A 44 -1.85 3.30 5.91
CA GLU A 44 -1.41 4.43 6.74
C GLU A 44 -0.29 3.96 7.68
N ILE A 45 0.93 4.46 7.48
CA ILE A 45 2.10 4.06 8.28
C ILE A 45 2.23 5.01 9.48
N ARG A 46 1.85 4.52 10.66
CA ARG A 46 2.03 5.22 11.93
C ARG A 46 3.48 5.10 12.41
N LEU A 47 3.91 6.06 13.21
CA LEU A 47 5.17 5.93 13.95
C LEU A 47 5.08 4.71 14.87
N GLY A 48 6.12 3.88 14.84
CA GLY A 48 6.19 2.63 15.56
C GLY A 48 7.63 2.11 15.60
N PRO A 49 7.90 1.04 16.35
CA PRO A 49 9.21 0.42 16.38
C PRO A 49 9.62 -0.05 14.98
N VAL A 50 10.93 -0.10 14.75
CA VAL A 50 11.46 -0.74 13.54
C VAL A 50 11.26 -2.24 13.69
N VAL A 51 10.46 -2.81 12.80
CA VAL A 51 10.25 -4.26 12.71
C VAL A 51 11.26 -4.83 11.71
N ASP A 52 11.91 -5.94 12.08
CA ASP A 52 12.79 -6.67 11.18
C ASP A 52 11.97 -7.38 10.10
N ASN A 53 11.75 -6.67 9.00
CA ASN A 53 11.10 -7.17 7.81
C ASN A 53 12.02 -8.14 7.05
N VAL A 54 12.16 -9.35 7.59
CA VAL A 54 12.77 -10.46 6.84
C VAL A 54 11.77 -10.87 5.76
N ILE A 55 12.17 -10.76 4.49
CA ILE A 55 11.36 -11.21 3.36
C ILE A 55 11.25 -12.74 3.44
N GLN A 56 10.21 -13.23 4.13
CA GLN A 56 9.89 -14.65 4.14
C GLN A 56 9.14 -15.01 2.85
N TYR A 57 9.61 -16.04 2.16
CA TYR A 57 9.05 -16.44 0.86
C TYR A 57 7.73 -17.20 0.95
N ASN A 58 7.27 -17.59 2.16
CA ASN A 58 6.02 -18.33 2.39
C ASN A 58 4.79 -17.42 2.58
N ASN A 59 4.81 -16.24 1.97
CA ASN A 59 3.77 -15.23 2.05
C ASN A 59 2.75 -15.42 0.92
N HIS A 60 2.17 -16.63 0.80
CA HIS A 60 1.12 -16.88 -0.20
C HIS A 60 -0.14 -16.10 0.18
N ALA A 61 -0.48 -15.10 -0.63
CA ALA A 61 -1.73 -14.38 -0.60
C ALA A 61 -2.17 -14.21 -2.06
N GLU A 62 -3.31 -14.81 -2.41
CA GLU A 62 -3.82 -14.87 -3.78
C GLU A 62 -3.91 -13.49 -4.44
N CYS A 63 -4.28 -12.47 -3.66
CA CYS A 63 -4.34 -11.11 -4.16
C CYS A 63 -2.99 -10.57 -4.61
N LEU A 64 -1.88 -10.89 -3.93
CA LEU A 64 -0.55 -10.46 -4.38
C LEU A 64 -0.21 -11.04 -5.76
N ASP A 65 -0.54 -12.31 -5.98
CA ASP A 65 -0.17 -12.98 -7.22
C ASP A 65 -1.07 -12.59 -8.40
N LEU A 66 -2.36 -12.30 -8.17
CA LEU A 66 -3.37 -12.25 -9.23
C LEU A 66 -4.16 -10.94 -9.34
N HIS A 67 -4.28 -10.15 -8.27
CA HIS A 67 -5.29 -9.08 -8.22
C HIS A 67 -4.76 -7.70 -7.82
N LEU A 68 -3.77 -7.63 -6.93
CA LEU A 68 -3.30 -6.40 -6.32
C LEU A 68 -2.50 -5.58 -7.34
N SER A 69 -3.14 -4.54 -7.86
CA SER A 69 -2.63 -3.74 -8.98
C SER A 69 -2.26 -2.31 -8.57
N GLU A 70 -2.83 -1.80 -7.46
CA GLU A 70 -2.56 -0.46 -6.95
C GLU A 70 -2.27 -0.49 -5.46
N ILE A 71 -1.18 0.14 -5.03
CA ILE A 71 -0.83 0.30 -3.61
C ILE A 71 -0.56 1.77 -3.31
N THR A 72 -1.05 2.26 -2.19
CA THR A 72 -0.74 3.60 -1.66
C THR A 72 -0.19 3.51 -0.25
N LEU A 73 1.04 3.99 -0.04
CA LEU A 73 1.64 4.18 1.27
C LEU A 73 1.49 5.63 1.71
N ASN A 74 0.72 5.88 2.76
CA ASN A 74 0.55 7.19 3.35
C ASN A 74 1.50 7.40 4.53
N SER A 75 1.81 8.67 4.80
CA SER A 75 2.80 9.08 5.80
C SER A 75 4.19 8.47 5.54
N TYR A 76 4.54 8.25 4.27
CA TYR A 76 5.82 7.69 3.85
C TYR A 76 6.98 8.67 4.11
N ARG A 77 8.05 8.21 4.77
CA ARG A 77 9.23 9.00 5.13
C ARG A 77 10.46 8.63 4.30
N GLY A 78 10.45 7.46 3.67
CA GLY A 78 11.54 6.87 2.89
C GLY A 78 12.72 6.40 3.72
N THR A 79 12.43 5.92 4.93
CA THR A 79 13.43 5.25 5.77
C THR A 79 13.81 3.89 5.17
N LEU A 80 14.95 3.32 5.54
CA LEU A 80 15.35 1.99 5.07
C LEU A 80 14.29 0.90 5.36
N PRO A 81 13.68 0.83 6.57
CA PRO A 81 12.61 -0.13 6.84
C PRO A 81 11.39 0.04 5.94
N GLU A 82 10.96 1.28 5.67
CA GLU A 82 9.82 1.56 4.77
C GLU A 82 10.15 1.21 3.31
N ILE A 83 11.41 1.36 2.88
CA ILE A 83 11.86 0.92 1.55
C ILE A 83 11.87 -0.61 1.45
N ILE A 84 12.37 -1.31 2.46
CA ILE A 84 12.34 -2.79 2.49
C ILE A 84 10.89 -3.28 2.43
N PHE A 85 10.00 -2.66 3.20
CA PHE A 85 8.57 -2.93 3.19
C PHE A 85 7.94 -2.69 1.82
N ALA A 86 8.23 -1.56 1.17
CA ALA A 86 7.71 -1.28 -0.16
C ALA A 86 8.25 -2.27 -1.22
N ARG A 87 9.54 -2.61 -1.14
CA ARG A 87 10.19 -3.58 -2.06
C ARG A 87 9.57 -4.97 -1.98
N PHE A 88 9.07 -5.39 -0.82
CA PHE A 88 8.33 -6.65 -0.71
C PHE A 88 7.19 -6.70 -1.73
N PHE A 89 6.38 -5.64 -1.82
CA PHE A 89 5.28 -5.58 -2.77
C PHE A 89 5.75 -5.51 -4.21
N VAL A 90 6.79 -4.73 -4.50
CA VAL A 90 7.38 -4.69 -5.86
C VAL A 90 7.83 -6.07 -6.33
N LEU A 91 8.38 -6.88 -5.42
CA LEU A 91 8.86 -8.23 -5.72
C LEU A 91 7.74 -9.28 -5.77
N ARG A 92 6.68 -9.13 -4.97
CA ARG A 92 5.64 -10.15 -4.77
C ARG A 92 4.34 -9.89 -5.52
N ALA A 93 3.97 -8.62 -5.70
CA ALA A 93 2.74 -8.25 -6.38
C ALA A 93 2.96 -8.29 -7.90
N ARG A 94 2.60 -9.41 -8.53
CA ARG A 94 2.96 -9.71 -9.94
C ARG A 94 2.25 -8.83 -10.95
N VAL A 95 1.04 -8.39 -10.61
CA VAL A 95 0.18 -7.54 -11.45
C VAL A 95 0.19 -6.08 -11.00
N LEU A 96 1.15 -5.69 -10.14
CA LEU A 96 1.28 -4.33 -9.62
C LEU A 96 1.58 -3.36 -10.76
N LYS A 97 0.66 -2.43 -11.00
CA LYS A 97 0.75 -1.39 -12.03
C LYS A 97 1.25 -0.08 -11.44
N GLU A 98 0.75 0.28 -10.26
CA GLU A 98 1.10 1.55 -9.62
C GLU A 98 1.37 1.36 -8.13
N MET A 99 2.43 2.02 -7.66
CA MET A 99 2.70 2.17 -6.24
C MET A 99 2.95 3.63 -5.91
N ARG A 100 2.09 4.18 -5.07
CA ARG A 100 2.04 5.60 -4.77
C ARG A 100 2.48 5.87 -3.34
N PHE A 101 3.28 6.91 -3.15
CA PHE A 101 3.89 7.28 -1.87
C PHE A 101 3.47 8.69 -1.48
N ALA A 102 2.54 8.77 -0.54
CA ALA A 102 2.08 10.00 0.07
C ALA A 102 3.07 10.40 1.17
N LEU A 103 3.87 11.43 0.89
CA LEU A 103 5.01 11.82 1.72
C LEU A 103 4.56 12.49 3.01
N HIS A 104 5.21 12.12 4.11
CA HIS A 104 5.00 12.77 5.41
C HIS A 104 5.54 14.21 5.43
N LEU A 105 6.61 14.48 4.70
CA LEU A 105 7.26 15.79 4.59
C LEU A 105 7.56 16.09 3.13
N PHE A 106 7.65 17.39 2.81
CA PHE A 106 8.11 17.83 1.50
C PHE A 106 9.54 17.33 1.22
N ARG A 107 9.78 16.85 0.01
CA ARG A 107 11.07 16.34 -0.47
C ARG A 107 11.37 16.93 -1.84
N LYS A 108 12.66 17.16 -2.12
CA LYS A 108 13.13 17.60 -3.44
C LYS A 108 13.07 16.46 -4.47
N ASN A 109 13.04 16.81 -5.76
CA ASN A 109 13.00 15.84 -6.86
C ASN A 109 14.15 14.81 -6.82
N GLU A 110 15.37 15.22 -6.46
CA GLU A 110 16.53 14.32 -6.32
C GLU A 110 16.29 13.16 -5.35
N TRP A 111 15.57 13.45 -4.25
CA TRP A 111 15.19 12.42 -3.29
C TRP A 111 14.25 11.40 -3.92
N SER A 112 13.25 11.83 -4.69
CA SER A 112 12.32 10.93 -5.39
C SER A 112 13.04 10.04 -6.42
N VAL A 113 14.07 10.58 -7.07
CA VAL A 113 14.93 9.81 -7.99
C VAL A 113 15.73 8.75 -7.23
N ASP A 114 16.35 9.10 -6.10
CA ASP A 114 17.05 8.14 -5.23
C ASP A 114 16.10 7.04 -4.72
N GLN A 115 14.92 7.42 -4.25
CA GLN A 115 13.93 6.46 -3.76
C GLN A 115 13.50 5.49 -4.85
N ARG A 116 13.21 5.97 -6.07
CA ARG A 116 12.88 5.12 -7.22
C ARG A 116 13.99 4.11 -7.50
N ARG A 117 15.25 4.57 -7.53
CA ARG A 117 16.42 3.70 -7.71
C ARG A 117 16.47 2.63 -6.62
N ARG A 118 16.29 2.99 -5.35
CA ARG A 118 16.35 2.06 -4.20
C ARG A 118 15.22 1.04 -4.22
N LEU A 119 14.02 1.42 -4.65
CA LEU A 119 12.88 0.50 -4.83
C LEU A 119 13.13 -0.51 -5.95
N GLN A 120 13.87 -0.12 -6.99
CA GLN A 120 14.19 -0.96 -8.15
C GLN A 120 15.45 -1.84 -7.95
N GLN A 121 16.20 -1.68 -6.87
CA GLN A 121 17.39 -2.50 -6.61
C GLN A 121 17.01 -4.00 -6.47
N ASN A 122 17.84 -4.89 -7.01
CA ASN A 122 17.82 -6.36 -6.87
C ASN A 122 16.55 -7.12 -7.33
N GLY A 123 15.75 -6.63 -8.29
CA GLY A 123 14.48 -7.30 -8.60
C GLY A 123 14.01 -7.26 -10.06
N VAL A 124 13.79 -8.45 -10.63
CA VAL A 124 13.07 -8.74 -11.89
C VAL A 124 11.53 -8.63 -11.71
N GLY A 125 11.05 -8.38 -10.49
CA GLY A 125 9.62 -8.26 -10.13
C GLY A 125 8.98 -6.94 -10.59
N SER A 126 7.67 -7.01 -10.88
CA SER A 126 6.83 -6.02 -11.57
C SER A 126 7.63 -4.94 -12.32
N LYS A 127 8.33 -5.34 -13.40
CA LYS A 127 9.22 -4.45 -14.19
C LYS A 127 8.53 -3.18 -14.72
N ASN A 128 7.20 -3.15 -14.72
CA ASN A 128 6.39 -2.08 -15.27
C ASN A 128 5.62 -1.30 -14.20
N ALA A 129 5.85 -1.56 -12.90
CA ALA A 129 5.17 -0.80 -11.87
C ALA A 129 5.67 0.66 -11.85
N GLU A 130 4.75 1.60 -11.97
CA GLU A 130 5.05 3.02 -11.87
C GLU A 130 5.07 3.46 -10.40
N PHE A 131 6.15 4.16 -10.02
CA PHE A 131 6.25 4.79 -8.70
C PHE A 131 5.86 6.26 -8.77
N HIS A 132 4.91 6.67 -7.93
CA HIS A 132 4.42 8.04 -7.86
C HIS A 132 4.67 8.62 -6.47
N PHE A 133 5.35 9.76 -6.37
CA PHE A 133 5.63 10.43 -5.10
C PHE A 133 4.90 11.77 -5.09
N GLY A 134 4.21 12.06 -3.99
CA GLY A 134 3.51 13.34 -3.85
C GLY A 134 3.11 13.64 -2.42
N THR A 135 2.57 14.83 -2.21
CA THR A 135 2.01 15.24 -0.92
C THR A 135 0.60 14.68 -0.75
N SER A 136 0.27 14.16 0.42
CA SER A 136 -1.13 13.83 0.73
C SER A 136 -1.88 15.09 1.19
N ASP A 137 -3.17 15.19 0.84
CA ASP A 137 -4.05 16.23 1.39
C ASP A 137 -4.49 15.88 2.83
N ASP A 138 -4.54 14.58 3.20
CA ASP A 138 -4.88 14.11 4.56
C ASP A 138 -4.48 12.63 4.81
N ARG A 139 -4.74 12.09 6.01
CA ARG A 139 -4.60 10.67 6.37
C ARG A 139 -5.72 9.82 5.76
N VAL A 140 -5.45 8.55 5.48
CA VAL A 140 -6.51 7.62 5.04
C VAL A 140 -7.39 7.16 6.21
N ILE A 141 -6.82 7.02 7.40
CA ILE A 141 -7.55 6.63 8.61
C ILE A 141 -7.47 7.76 9.63
N GLY A 142 -8.61 8.08 10.23
CA GLY A 142 -8.73 9.15 11.23
C GLY A 142 -8.69 10.57 10.65
N SER A 143 -8.87 10.74 9.33
CA SER A 143 -9.03 12.05 8.71
C SER A 143 -10.38 12.67 9.07
N HIS A 144 -10.36 13.96 9.42
CA HIS A 144 -11.56 14.76 9.64
C HIS A 144 -12.17 15.29 8.32
N ARG A 145 -11.46 15.14 7.20
CA ARG A 145 -11.90 15.51 5.84
C ARG A 145 -12.62 14.37 5.13
N VAL A 146 -12.48 13.15 5.65
CA VAL A 146 -13.30 12.01 5.24
C VAL A 146 -14.66 12.20 5.87
N ASN A 147 -15.62 12.69 5.09
CA ASN A 147 -17.02 12.49 5.43
C ASN A 147 -17.22 10.98 5.65
N PRO A 148 -17.90 10.54 6.73
CA PRO A 148 -18.15 9.13 6.93
C PRO A 148 -18.73 8.54 5.64
N ILE A 149 -18.11 7.46 5.15
CA ILE A 149 -18.40 6.85 3.84
C ILE A 149 -19.78 6.20 3.94
N HIS A 150 -20.83 7.02 3.88
CA HIS A 150 -22.21 6.60 3.71
C HIS A 150 -22.56 6.48 2.23
N ASP A 151 -21.71 7.04 1.37
CA ASP A 151 -21.85 7.00 -0.08
C ASP A 151 -21.09 5.81 -0.67
N PHE A 152 -21.79 4.69 -0.79
CA PHE A 152 -21.31 3.48 -1.48
C PHE A 152 -21.47 3.56 -3.02
N SER A 153 -21.88 4.71 -3.59
CA SER A 153 -22.01 4.86 -5.04
C SER A 153 -20.65 4.96 -5.76
N VAL A 154 -19.58 5.20 -5.01
CA VAL A 154 -18.22 5.36 -5.55
C VAL A 154 -17.45 4.04 -5.42
N ALA A 155 -16.95 3.51 -6.54
CA ALA A 155 -16.21 2.25 -6.58
C ALA A 155 -14.92 2.23 -5.74
N ASN A 156 -14.31 3.40 -5.49
CA ASN A 156 -13.17 3.57 -4.60
C ASN A 156 -13.40 4.72 -3.61
N PRO A 157 -13.77 4.43 -2.35
CA PRO A 157 -14.10 5.46 -1.38
C PRO A 157 -12.88 6.29 -0.92
N PHE A 158 -11.66 5.80 -1.13
CA PHE A 158 -10.43 6.47 -0.67
C PHE A 158 -9.77 7.34 -1.75
N ALA A 159 -10.27 7.31 -3.00
CA ALA A 159 -9.66 8.02 -4.13
C ALA A 159 -9.54 9.55 -3.91
N LYS A 160 -10.48 10.15 -3.18
CA LYS A 160 -10.48 11.61 -2.91
C LYS A 160 -9.48 12.00 -1.82
N ILE A 161 -9.04 11.06 -0.99
CA ILE A 161 -8.14 11.33 0.15
C ILE A 161 -6.72 11.58 -0.34
N VAL A 162 -6.33 10.86 -1.39
CA VAL A 162 -4.95 10.87 -1.88
C VAL A 162 -4.90 11.56 -3.24
N ARG A 163 -4.70 12.89 -3.22
CA ARG A 163 -4.40 13.67 -4.42
C ARG A 163 -2.90 13.93 -4.52
N PHE A 164 -2.24 13.20 -5.40
CA PHE A 164 -0.85 13.46 -5.74
C PHE A 164 -0.78 14.77 -6.53
N ARG A 165 -0.23 15.82 -5.93
CA ARG A 165 0.20 16.99 -6.69
C ARG A 165 1.50 16.62 -7.41
N SER A 166 1.51 16.77 -8.72
CA SER A 166 2.74 16.70 -9.50
C SER A 166 3.70 17.78 -8.99
N GLN A 167 4.89 17.36 -8.53
CA GLN A 167 5.97 18.30 -8.26
C GLN A 167 6.47 18.81 -9.61
N THR A 168 6.11 20.03 -9.98
CA THR A 168 6.72 20.80 -11.07
C THR A 168 8.12 21.24 -10.69
#